data_AF-A0A2K4WSU3-F1
#
_entry.id   AF-A0A2K4WSU3-F1
#
_cell.length_a   1.000
_cell.length_b   1.000
_cell.length_c   1.000
_cell.angle_alpha   90.00
_cell.angle_beta   90.00
_cell.angle_gamma   90.00
#
_symmetry.space_group_name_H-M   'P 1'
#
loop_
_entity.id
_entity.type
_entity.pdbx_description
1 polymer ?
#
loop_
_entity_poly.entity_id
_entity_poly.type
_entity_poly.pdbx_seq_one_letter_code
_entity_poly.pdbx_strand_id
1 'polypeptide(L)'
;MSQAAQLTSALSAQAQYSPELESRQGLEQAFSLFNQMSAQLTDSYGLLEARVTELKGELAHAGAQRLQELAEKERLANRLQNLLDLLPGGVIVIDGMGVVREANPAAIDLLGQPLLGMLWRHVISRCFAPREDDGHEVSLKDGRRLSIATRSLDAEPGQLVLLNDLTETRRLQEQLARHERLSSLGRMVASLAHQIRTPLSAAMIYASHLTEQELPVETQQRFAARLKDRLHELEHQVRDMLVFARGELPLTDRLTPVALFQALQNAAATHVQGVPVRWQCDSIEGELLCNRDTLVGSLLNLIENAVQASAGRTLLKVHVYSRGNVLRVCFSDNGSGMDKAALARIGEPFFTTKTTGTGLGLAVVTAVSRAHQGGVHYLSRVGRGTCAIVSLPLIPAFSSMGNN
;
A
#
# COMPACT_ATOMS: atom_id res chain seq x y z
N MET A 1 73.89 -100.04 -74.13
CA MET A 1 74.38 -100.31 -75.49
C MET A 1 75.02 -99.02 -76.00
N SER A 2 76.36 -98.96 -76.06
CA SER A 2 77.17 -98.78 -77.29
C SER A 2 76.87 -97.49 -78.08
N GLN A 3 77.78 -96.65 -78.55
CA GLN A 3 79.24 -96.56 -78.66
C GLN A 3 79.52 -95.08 -79.09
N ALA A 4 80.64 -94.46 -78.70
CA ALA A 4 81.73 -93.92 -79.58
C ALA A 4 81.27 -93.14 -80.85
N ALA A 5 81.80 -92.00 -81.30
CA ALA A 5 83.00 -91.18 -81.09
C ALA A 5 82.74 -89.80 -81.80
N GLN A 6 83.38 -88.65 -81.50
CA GLN A 6 84.63 -88.07 -82.06
C GLN A 6 84.66 -86.58 -81.60
N LEU A 7 85.68 -86.06 -80.87
CA LEU A 7 86.87 -85.30 -81.34
C LEU A 7 86.52 -84.13 -82.31
N THR A 8 86.90 -82.84 -82.21
CA THR A 8 87.85 -81.98 -81.43
C THR A 8 87.51 -80.49 -81.81
N SER A 9 87.59 -79.44 -80.98
CA SER A 9 88.66 -78.40 -81.03
C SER A 9 88.47 -77.18 -80.08
N ALA A 10 89.54 -76.81 -79.34
CA ALA A 10 90.02 -75.49 -78.82
C ALA A 10 89.14 -74.62 -77.87
N LEU A 11 89.48 -74.41 -76.58
CA LEU A 11 90.42 -73.40 -75.96
C LEU A 11 90.06 -71.92 -76.29
N SER A 12 90.01 -70.90 -75.42
CA SER A 12 90.18 -70.64 -73.98
C SER A 12 90.15 -69.10 -73.79
N ALA A 13 89.51 -68.53 -72.74
CA ALA A 13 89.92 -67.27 -72.09
C ALA A 13 89.02 -66.92 -70.88
N GLN A 14 89.64 -66.60 -69.73
CA GLN A 14 89.04 -66.09 -68.48
C GLN A 14 89.12 -64.55 -68.39
N ALA A 15 88.23 -63.94 -67.58
CA ALA A 15 88.54 -63.12 -66.39
C ALA A 15 87.90 -61.70 -66.25
N GLN A 16 87.49 -61.41 -65.00
CA GLN A 16 87.46 -60.13 -64.22
C GLN A 16 86.17 -59.29 -64.04
N TYR A 17 85.93 -58.91 -62.76
CA TYR A 17 84.82 -58.16 -62.12
C TYR A 17 85.37 -56.81 -61.58
N SER A 18 84.59 -55.71 -61.54
CA SER A 18 85.05 -54.35 -61.11
C SER A 18 84.20 -53.68 -59.99
N PRO A 19 84.81 -53.00 -58.98
CA PRO A 19 84.15 -52.39 -57.80
C PRO A 19 83.78 -50.88 -57.89
N GLU A 20 84.03 -50.18 -59.01
CA GLU A 20 83.67 -48.75 -59.19
C GLU A 20 82.17 -48.49 -59.40
N LEU A 21 81.40 -49.52 -59.77
CA LEU A 21 79.96 -49.42 -60.01
C LEU A 21 79.15 -49.27 -58.70
N GLU A 22 79.59 -49.84 -57.59
CA GLU A 22 78.88 -49.76 -56.29
C GLU A 22 78.97 -48.37 -55.66
N SER A 23 80.11 -47.67 -55.77
CA SER A 23 80.26 -46.32 -55.18
C SER A 23 79.49 -45.23 -55.93
N ARG A 24 79.31 -45.36 -57.26
CA ARG A 24 78.40 -44.48 -58.03
C ARG A 24 76.94 -44.74 -57.68
N GLN A 25 76.56 -46.01 -57.53
CA GLN A 25 75.21 -46.39 -57.12
C GLN A 25 74.85 -45.90 -55.71
N GLY A 26 75.78 -45.95 -54.75
CA GLY A 26 75.55 -45.43 -53.39
C GLY A 26 75.37 -43.90 -53.34
N LEU A 27 76.08 -43.16 -54.19
CA LEU A 27 75.97 -41.69 -54.29
C LEU A 27 74.69 -41.26 -55.00
N GLU A 28 74.29 -41.97 -56.06
CA GLU A 28 72.99 -41.79 -56.73
C GLU A 28 71.82 -42.10 -55.79
N GLN A 29 71.93 -43.16 -54.96
CA GLN A 29 70.96 -43.46 -53.92
C GLN A 29 70.88 -42.35 -52.87
N ALA A 30 72.00 -41.86 -52.35
CA ALA A 30 72.02 -40.78 -51.37
C ALA A 30 71.41 -39.47 -51.92
N PHE A 31 71.69 -39.13 -53.18
CA PHE A 31 71.12 -37.95 -53.84
C PHE A 31 69.61 -38.11 -54.09
N SER A 32 69.15 -39.31 -54.44
CA SER A 32 67.73 -39.63 -54.58
C SER A 32 66.99 -39.53 -53.25
N LEU A 33 67.61 -40.00 -52.16
CA LEU A 33 67.06 -39.94 -50.80
C LEU A 33 66.99 -38.49 -50.31
N PHE A 34 68.03 -37.69 -50.58
CA PHE A 34 68.03 -36.26 -50.27
C PHE A 34 66.94 -35.51 -51.05
N ASN A 35 66.80 -35.76 -52.35
CA ASN A 35 65.73 -35.16 -53.16
C ASN A 35 64.34 -35.59 -52.67
N GLN A 36 64.15 -36.85 -52.28
CA GLN A 36 62.91 -37.32 -51.66
C GLN A 36 62.62 -36.62 -50.33
N MET A 37 63.60 -36.50 -49.43
CA MET A 37 63.43 -35.80 -48.16
C MET A 37 63.16 -34.31 -48.35
N SER A 38 63.83 -33.67 -49.32
CA SER A 38 63.62 -32.25 -49.64
C SER A 38 62.24 -32.01 -50.28
N ALA A 39 61.74 -32.95 -51.08
CA ALA A 39 60.36 -32.92 -51.60
C ALA A 39 59.35 -33.11 -50.46
N GLN A 40 59.56 -34.09 -49.57
CA GLN A 40 58.70 -34.31 -48.40
C GLN A 40 58.66 -33.10 -47.45
N LEU A 41 59.80 -32.43 -47.25
CA LEU A 41 59.86 -31.20 -46.44
C LEU A 41 59.08 -30.06 -47.12
N THR A 42 59.26 -29.87 -48.42
CA THR A 42 58.50 -28.87 -49.19
C THR A 42 56.99 -29.11 -49.09
N ASP A 43 56.56 -30.36 -49.24
CA ASP A 43 55.15 -30.75 -49.10
C ASP A 43 54.64 -30.53 -47.66
N SER A 44 55.42 -30.89 -46.65
CA SER A 44 55.07 -30.66 -45.24
C SER A 44 54.99 -29.17 -44.89
N TYR A 45 55.88 -28.34 -45.45
CA TYR A 45 55.83 -26.89 -45.27
C TYR A 45 54.60 -26.28 -45.94
N GLY A 46 54.26 -26.70 -47.17
CA GLY A 46 53.05 -26.25 -47.86
C GLY A 46 51.77 -26.64 -47.11
N LEU A 47 51.73 -27.85 -46.54
CA LEU A 47 50.59 -28.32 -45.74
C LEU A 47 50.47 -27.57 -44.41
N LEU A 48 51.59 -27.26 -43.75
CA LEU A 48 51.61 -26.44 -42.54
C LEU A 48 51.15 -25.00 -42.84
N GLU A 49 51.60 -24.41 -43.94
CA GLU A 49 51.22 -23.05 -44.35
C GLU A 49 49.73 -22.95 -44.69
N ALA A 50 49.17 -23.96 -45.38
CA ALA A 50 47.75 -24.09 -45.60
C ALA A 50 46.98 -24.18 -44.27
N ARG A 51 47.46 -25.00 -43.32
CA ARG A 51 46.82 -25.16 -42.01
C ARG A 51 46.89 -23.88 -41.15
N VAL A 52 48.01 -23.15 -41.20
CA VAL A 52 48.14 -21.85 -40.51
C VAL A 52 47.18 -20.83 -41.10
N THR A 53 46.99 -20.83 -42.43
CA THR A 53 46.05 -19.92 -43.10
C THR A 53 44.60 -20.23 -42.75
N GLU A 54 44.25 -21.52 -42.70
CA GLU A 54 42.94 -22.01 -42.25
C GLU A 54 42.66 -21.60 -40.79
N LEU A 55 43.58 -21.88 -39.87
CA LEU A 55 43.44 -21.52 -38.45
C LEU A 55 43.36 -20.01 -38.22
N LYS A 56 44.11 -19.20 -38.99
CA LYS A 56 43.98 -17.74 -38.97
C LYS A 56 42.59 -17.29 -39.41
N GLY A 57 42.01 -17.95 -40.42
CA GLY A 57 40.65 -17.71 -40.88
C GLY A 57 39.60 -18.06 -39.81
N GLU A 58 39.72 -19.23 -39.19
CA GLU A 58 38.85 -19.65 -38.09
C GLU A 58 38.93 -18.71 -36.89
N LEU A 59 40.15 -18.31 -36.48
CA LEU A 59 40.35 -17.39 -35.36
C LEU A 59 39.77 -16.00 -35.65
N ALA A 60 39.94 -15.49 -36.88
CA ALA A 60 39.35 -14.22 -37.28
C ALA A 60 37.82 -14.28 -37.25
N HIS A 61 37.23 -15.38 -37.70
CA HIS A 61 35.79 -15.60 -37.65
C HIS A 61 35.27 -15.68 -36.21
N ALA A 62 35.92 -16.48 -35.34
CA ALA A 62 35.57 -16.60 -33.93
C ALA A 62 35.74 -15.27 -33.17
N GLY A 63 36.79 -14.50 -33.49
CA GLY A 63 37.01 -13.17 -32.94
C GLY A 63 35.91 -12.19 -33.33
N ALA A 64 35.49 -12.18 -34.61
CA ALA A 64 34.40 -11.34 -35.09
C ALA A 64 33.05 -11.70 -34.44
N GLN A 65 32.74 -13.00 -34.32
CA GLN A 65 31.54 -13.47 -33.63
C GLN A 65 31.51 -13.02 -32.16
N ARG A 66 32.61 -13.20 -31.42
CA ARG A 66 32.70 -12.77 -30.01
C ARG A 66 32.55 -11.26 -29.85
N LEU A 67 33.10 -10.47 -30.78
CA LEU A 67 32.94 -9.01 -30.77
C LEU A 67 31.47 -8.62 -30.96
N GLN A 68 30.77 -9.30 -31.86
CA GLN A 68 29.35 -9.09 -32.12
C GLN A 68 28.49 -9.47 -30.90
N GLU A 69 28.76 -10.62 -30.26
CA GLU A 69 28.07 -11.03 -29.03
C GLU A 69 28.25 -10.04 -27.87
N LEU A 70 29.47 -9.51 -27.70
CA LEU A 70 29.76 -8.51 -26.67
C LEU A 70 29.01 -7.20 -26.96
N ALA A 71 29.02 -6.75 -28.21
CA ALA A 71 28.28 -5.55 -28.63
C ALA A 71 26.76 -5.71 -28.43
N GLU A 72 26.21 -6.90 -28.70
CA GLU A 72 24.80 -7.21 -28.45
C GLU A 72 24.46 -7.19 -26.95
N LYS A 73 25.32 -7.79 -26.10
CA LYS A 73 25.15 -7.77 -24.64
C LYS A 73 25.22 -6.36 -24.07
N GLU A 74 26.19 -5.55 -24.50
CA GLU A 74 26.31 -4.14 -24.08
C GLU A 74 25.08 -3.33 -24.52
N ARG A 75 24.62 -3.53 -25.76
CA ARG A 75 23.41 -2.86 -26.26
C ARG A 75 22.17 -3.24 -25.45
N LEU A 76 22.03 -4.51 -25.09
CA LEU A 76 20.91 -4.98 -24.27
C LEU A 76 20.98 -4.41 -22.85
N ALA A 77 22.16 -4.44 -22.22
CA ALA A 77 22.38 -3.87 -20.88
C ALA A 77 22.04 -2.37 -20.84
N ASN A 78 22.55 -1.59 -21.80
CA ASN A 78 22.25 -0.17 -21.92
C ASN A 78 20.75 0.08 -22.13
N ARG A 79 20.08 -0.77 -22.91
CA ARG A 79 18.63 -0.66 -23.12
C ARG A 79 17.85 -0.94 -21.82
N LEU A 80 18.22 -1.98 -21.07
CA LEU A 80 17.56 -2.30 -19.81
C LEU A 80 17.78 -1.21 -18.76
N GLN A 81 19.01 -0.68 -18.65
CA GLN A 81 19.32 0.43 -17.76
C GLN A 81 18.49 1.67 -18.10
N ASN A 82 18.45 2.06 -19.37
CA ASN A 82 17.63 3.18 -19.81
C ASN A 82 16.14 2.98 -19.52
N LEU A 83 15.63 1.75 -19.66
CA LEU A 83 14.23 1.47 -19.31
C LEU A 83 13.99 1.63 -17.80
N LEU A 84 14.90 1.14 -16.95
CA LEU A 84 14.81 1.30 -15.50
C LEU A 84 14.89 2.78 -15.06
N ASP A 85 15.74 3.56 -15.72
CA ASP A 85 15.92 4.98 -15.42
C ASP A 85 14.71 5.84 -15.82
N LEU A 86 13.97 5.40 -16.84
CA LEU A 86 12.76 6.07 -17.33
C LEU A 86 11.48 5.62 -16.61
N LEU A 87 11.55 4.63 -15.71
CA LEU A 87 10.38 4.20 -14.95
C LEU A 87 9.92 5.34 -14.01
N PRO A 88 8.61 5.66 -13.98
CA PRO A 88 8.08 6.69 -13.08
C PRO A 88 8.05 6.23 -11.62
N GLY A 89 8.05 4.91 -11.38
CA GLY A 89 8.14 4.32 -10.05
C GLY A 89 9.58 4.16 -9.59
N GLY A 90 9.81 4.33 -8.28
CA GLY A 90 11.09 4.02 -7.66
C GLY A 90 11.33 2.52 -7.62
N VAL A 91 12.47 2.08 -8.14
CA VAL A 91 12.90 0.67 -8.11
C VAL A 91 14.18 0.59 -7.29
N ILE A 92 14.18 -0.30 -6.30
CA ILE A 92 15.32 -0.52 -5.40
C ILE A 92 15.59 -2.01 -5.31
N VAL A 93 16.86 -2.40 -5.45
CA VAL A 93 17.33 -3.77 -5.25
C VAL A 93 18.09 -3.86 -3.94
N ILE A 94 17.68 -4.79 -3.08
CA ILE A 94 18.26 -5.04 -1.78
C ILE A 94 18.91 -6.43 -1.80
N ASP A 95 20.12 -6.56 -1.27
CA ASP A 95 20.79 -7.86 -1.13
C ASP A 95 20.26 -8.67 0.08
N GLY A 96 20.72 -9.92 0.21
CA GLY A 96 20.35 -10.81 1.33
C GLY A 96 20.75 -10.29 2.72
N MET A 97 21.60 -9.27 2.81
CA MET A 97 21.97 -8.61 4.08
C MET A 97 21.11 -7.39 4.38
N GLY A 98 20.16 -7.04 3.50
CA GLY A 98 19.28 -5.89 3.65
C GLY A 98 19.93 -4.57 3.20
N VAL A 99 21.00 -4.61 2.40
CA VAL A 99 21.71 -3.42 1.89
C VAL A 99 21.22 -3.08 0.49
N VAL A 100 20.96 -1.80 0.25
CA VAL A 100 20.57 -1.29 -1.07
C VAL A 100 21.76 -1.37 -2.03
N ARG A 101 21.62 -2.18 -3.08
CA ARG A 101 22.64 -2.37 -4.13
C ARG A 101 22.41 -1.49 -5.34
N GLU A 102 21.14 -1.37 -5.75
CA GLU A 102 20.76 -0.59 -6.91
C GLU A 102 19.52 0.24 -6.59
N ALA A 103 19.44 1.42 -7.21
CA ALA A 103 18.29 2.31 -7.14
C ALA A 103 18.20 3.10 -8.44
N ASN A 104 17.01 3.18 -9.03
CA ASN A 104 16.79 4.05 -10.19
C ASN A 104 16.67 5.54 -9.75
N PRO A 105 16.76 6.50 -10.68
CA PRO A 105 16.64 7.93 -10.37
C PRO A 105 15.34 8.28 -9.65
N ALA A 106 14.20 7.68 -10.03
CA ALA A 106 12.92 7.90 -9.36
C ALA A 106 12.96 7.51 -7.87
N ALA A 107 13.63 6.41 -7.50
CA ALA A 107 13.79 6.04 -6.09
C ALA A 107 14.64 7.05 -5.31
N ILE A 108 15.66 7.64 -5.96
CA ILE A 108 16.50 8.68 -5.36
C ILE A 108 15.70 9.98 -5.18
N ASP A 109 14.87 10.36 -6.15
CA ASP A 109 14.01 11.54 -6.06
C ASP A 109 12.93 11.40 -4.97
N LEU A 110 12.45 10.17 -4.72
CA LEU A 110 11.46 9.89 -3.69
C LEU A 110 12.07 9.80 -2.28
N LEU A 111 13.25 9.19 -2.12
CA LEU A 111 13.83 8.88 -0.80
C LEU A 111 15.04 9.74 -0.40
N GLY A 112 15.58 10.52 -1.33
CA GLY A 112 16.79 11.33 -1.15
C GLY A 112 18.07 10.50 -0.99
N GLN A 113 19.21 11.20 -1.01
CA GLN A 113 20.53 10.61 -0.80
C GLN A 113 21.00 10.76 0.66
N PRO A 114 21.89 9.88 1.18
CA PRO A 114 22.42 8.67 0.55
C PRO A 114 21.38 7.52 0.50
N LEU A 115 21.45 6.68 -0.53
CA LEU A 115 20.54 5.53 -0.70
C LEU A 115 21.32 4.23 -0.98
N LEU A 116 22.21 4.26 -1.99
CA LEU A 116 23.10 3.14 -2.31
C LEU A 116 24.06 2.83 -1.15
N GLY A 117 24.24 1.55 -0.85
CA GLY A 117 25.12 1.06 0.21
C GLY A 117 24.57 1.20 1.64
N MET A 118 23.38 1.78 1.82
CA MET A 118 22.72 1.84 3.13
C MET A 118 21.88 0.60 3.41
N LEU A 119 21.75 0.27 4.69
CA LEU A 119 20.76 -0.70 5.17
C LEU A 119 19.35 -0.15 4.96
N TRP A 120 18.47 -0.93 4.34
CA TRP A 120 17.10 -0.55 4.03
C TRP A 120 16.32 -0.08 5.26
N ARG A 121 16.51 -0.75 6.42
CA ARG A 121 15.92 -0.32 7.70
C ARG A 121 16.28 1.11 8.12
N HIS A 122 17.48 1.59 7.80
CA HIS A 122 17.89 2.96 8.11
C HIS A 122 17.22 3.96 7.17
N VAL A 123 17.08 3.61 5.89
CA VAL A 123 16.33 4.41 4.91
C VAL A 123 14.86 4.51 5.34
N ILE A 124 14.26 3.40 5.79
CA ILE A 124 12.92 3.38 6.37
C ILE A 124 12.82 4.38 7.52
N SER A 125 13.69 4.28 8.53
CA SER A 125 13.66 5.18 9.70
C SER A 125 13.89 6.66 9.35
N ARG A 126 14.65 6.93 8.27
CA ARG A 126 14.96 8.29 7.82
C ARG A 126 13.77 8.93 7.13
N CYS A 127 13.18 8.25 6.15
CA CYS A 127 12.25 8.87 5.21
C CYS A 127 10.79 8.58 5.55
N PHE A 128 10.51 7.44 6.17
CA PHE A 128 9.15 6.99 6.39
C PHE A 128 8.67 7.46 7.77
N ALA A 129 7.42 7.93 7.80
CA ALA A 129 6.69 8.25 9.01
C ALA A 129 5.41 7.39 9.00
N PRO A 130 5.55 6.07 9.21
CA PRO A 130 4.43 5.15 9.11
C PRO A 130 3.30 5.58 10.05
N ARG A 131 2.11 5.77 9.48
CA ARG A 131 0.87 6.00 10.23
C ARG A 131 0.16 4.67 10.45
N GLU A 132 -0.65 4.54 11.48
CA GLU A 132 -1.36 3.27 11.74
C GLU A 132 -2.36 2.88 10.64
N ASP A 133 -2.70 3.81 9.73
CA ASP A 133 -3.61 3.63 8.57
C ASP A 133 -2.90 3.19 7.27
N ASP A 134 -1.59 2.93 7.33
CA ASP A 134 -0.75 2.85 6.13
C ASP A 134 -0.90 1.52 5.37
N GLY A 135 -1.13 0.37 6.02
CA GLY A 135 -1.35 -0.90 5.28
C GLY A 135 -0.21 -1.23 4.30
N HIS A 136 -0.45 -1.16 2.97
CA HIS A 136 0.56 -1.30 1.91
C HIS A 136 1.05 0.04 1.33
N GLU A 137 0.55 1.15 1.86
CA GLU A 137 0.94 2.51 1.54
C GLU A 137 1.75 3.07 2.71
N VAL A 138 2.70 3.97 2.51
CA VAL A 138 3.43 4.59 3.61
C VAL A 138 3.60 6.08 3.37
N SER A 139 3.36 6.85 4.43
CA SER A 139 3.54 8.29 4.44
C SER A 139 5.03 8.64 4.63
N LEU A 140 5.55 9.50 3.77
CA LEU A 140 6.89 10.07 3.92
C LEU A 140 6.87 11.30 4.84
N LYS A 141 8.02 11.63 5.45
CA LYS A 141 8.17 12.83 6.31
C LYS A 141 7.96 14.15 5.57
N ASP A 142 8.10 14.16 4.24
CA ASP A 142 7.84 15.32 3.40
C ASP A 142 6.34 15.50 3.05
N GLY A 143 5.48 14.57 3.49
CA GLY A 143 4.04 14.58 3.26
C GLY A 143 3.58 13.78 2.04
N ARG A 144 4.47 13.20 1.24
CA ARG A 144 4.11 12.32 0.12
C ARG A 144 3.57 10.97 0.61
N ARG A 145 2.76 10.31 -0.22
CA ARG A 145 2.27 8.95 0.03
C ARG A 145 2.79 7.99 -1.04
N LEU A 146 3.44 6.92 -0.59
CA LEU A 146 3.99 5.89 -1.47
C LEU A 146 3.25 4.56 -1.29
N SER A 147 3.03 3.81 -2.36
CA SER A 147 2.74 2.36 -2.23
C SER A 147 4.03 1.57 -2.34
N ILE A 148 4.22 0.60 -1.44
CA ILE A 148 5.42 -0.26 -1.41
C ILE A 148 5.01 -1.68 -1.77
N ALA A 149 5.62 -2.24 -2.81
CA ALA A 149 5.50 -3.66 -3.13
C ALA A 149 6.89 -4.29 -3.09
N THR A 150 7.03 -5.40 -2.35
CA THR A 150 8.29 -6.14 -2.25
C THR A 150 8.15 -7.51 -2.88
N ARG A 151 9.09 -7.89 -3.74
CA ARG A 151 9.20 -9.24 -4.31
C ARG A 151 10.59 -9.80 -4.06
N SER A 152 10.68 -11.10 -3.79
CA SER A 152 11.99 -11.77 -3.69
C SER A 152 12.55 -12.02 -5.08
N LEU A 153 13.87 -11.97 -5.24
CA LEU A 153 14.54 -12.31 -6.48
C LEU A 153 14.73 -13.85 -6.57
N ASP A 154 14.46 -14.43 -7.74
CA ASP A 154 14.50 -15.89 -7.94
C ASP A 154 15.94 -16.42 -8.13
N ALA A 155 16.84 -15.61 -8.68
CA ALA A 155 18.20 -16.02 -9.07
C ALA A 155 19.25 -15.80 -7.96
N GLU A 156 19.02 -14.86 -7.05
CA GLU A 156 19.98 -14.45 -6.01
C GLU A 156 19.26 -14.06 -4.71
N PRO A 157 19.90 -14.25 -3.53
CA PRO A 157 19.32 -13.82 -2.26
C PRO A 157 19.22 -12.29 -2.22
N GLY A 158 18.00 -11.78 -2.40
CA GLY A 158 17.70 -10.35 -2.41
C GLY A 158 16.21 -10.05 -2.62
N GLN A 159 15.86 -8.78 -2.55
CA GLN A 159 14.50 -8.28 -2.69
C GLN A 159 14.44 -7.08 -3.64
N LEU A 160 13.45 -7.07 -4.52
CA LEU A 160 13.05 -5.93 -5.33
C LEU A 160 11.96 -5.16 -4.60
N VAL A 161 12.22 -3.90 -4.30
CA VAL A 161 11.26 -2.95 -3.72
C VAL A 161 10.81 -1.97 -4.79
N LEU A 162 9.50 -1.92 -5.01
CA LEU A 162 8.83 -1.00 -5.90
C LEU A 162 8.12 0.06 -5.08
N LEU A 163 8.36 1.33 -5.43
CA LEU A 163 7.77 2.51 -4.80
C LEU A 163 6.95 3.24 -5.85
N ASN A 164 5.66 3.41 -5.60
CA ASN A 164 4.79 4.20 -6.47
C ASN A 164 4.29 5.44 -5.74
N ASP A 165 4.48 6.62 -6.31
CA ASP A 165 3.95 7.86 -5.73
C ASP A 165 2.45 7.95 -5.96
N LEU A 166 1.68 7.87 -4.88
CA LEU A 166 0.21 7.98 -4.89
C LEU A 166 -0.26 9.34 -4.40
N THR A 167 0.63 10.31 -4.19
CA THR A 167 0.29 11.62 -3.61
C THR A 167 -0.79 12.34 -4.41
N GLU A 168 -0.62 12.45 -5.73
CA GLU A 168 -1.60 13.12 -6.59
C GLU A 168 -2.90 12.32 -6.70
N THR A 169 -2.81 11.00 -6.83
CA THR A 169 -4.00 10.12 -6.89
C THR A 169 -4.84 10.24 -5.62
N ARG A 170 -4.21 10.23 -4.44
CA ARG A 170 -4.88 10.39 -3.15
C ARG A 170 -5.51 11.77 -3.02
N ARG A 171 -4.78 12.83 -3.37
CA ARG A 171 -5.32 14.20 -3.39
C ARG A 171 -6.55 14.33 -4.28
N LEU A 172 -6.53 13.74 -5.48
CA LEU A 172 -7.67 13.76 -6.39
C LEU A 172 -8.85 12.94 -5.85
N GLN A 173 -8.60 11.77 -5.26
CA GLN A 173 -9.62 10.96 -4.60
C GLN A 173 -10.29 11.72 -3.44
N GLU A 174 -9.51 12.40 -2.61
CA GLU A 174 -10.00 13.23 -1.50
C GLU A 174 -10.84 14.41 -2.01
N GLN A 175 -10.37 15.10 -3.07
CA GLN A 175 -11.12 16.17 -3.72
C GLN A 175 -12.44 15.68 -4.31
N LEU A 176 -12.44 14.53 -4.98
CA LEU A 176 -13.65 13.92 -5.54
C LEU A 176 -14.64 13.55 -4.44
N ALA A 177 -14.18 12.88 -3.39
CA ALA A 177 -15.02 12.52 -2.24
C ALA A 177 -15.61 13.76 -1.57
N ARG A 178 -14.83 14.84 -1.43
CA ARG A 178 -15.32 16.13 -0.92
C ARG A 178 -16.38 16.74 -1.85
N HIS A 179 -16.16 16.69 -3.16
CA HIS A 179 -17.12 17.19 -4.14
C HIS A 179 -18.43 16.39 -4.12
N GLU A 180 -18.37 15.07 -3.99
CA GLU A 180 -19.56 14.21 -3.83
C GLU A 180 -20.35 14.56 -2.57
N ARG A 181 -19.67 14.76 -1.43
CA ARG A 181 -20.32 15.20 -0.18
C ARG A 181 -20.99 16.57 -0.34
N LEU A 182 -20.30 17.54 -0.94
CA LEU A 182 -20.86 18.88 -1.20
C LEU A 182 -22.02 18.85 -2.20
N SER A 183 -21.95 18.02 -3.23
CA SER A 183 -23.04 17.82 -4.19
C SER A 183 -24.26 17.17 -3.54
N SER A 184 -24.04 16.21 -2.63
CA SER A 184 -25.13 15.62 -1.83
C SER A 184 -25.82 16.65 -0.94
N LEU A 185 -25.04 17.52 -0.28
CA LEU A 185 -25.55 18.70 0.44
C LEU A 185 -26.35 19.62 -0.49
N GLY A 186 -25.81 19.91 -1.67
CA GLY A 186 -26.44 20.75 -2.70
C GLY A 186 -27.83 20.25 -3.12
N ARG A 187 -27.97 18.96 -3.38
CA ARG A 187 -29.26 18.34 -3.74
C ARG A 187 -30.32 18.45 -2.65
N MET A 188 -29.90 18.67 -1.40
CA MET A 188 -30.77 18.67 -0.22
C MET A 188 -30.95 20.07 0.38
N VAL A 189 -30.42 21.12 -0.26
CA VAL A 189 -30.46 22.52 0.24
C VAL A 189 -31.88 22.96 0.61
N ALA A 190 -32.88 22.60 -0.19
CA ALA A 190 -34.27 22.96 0.09
C ALA A 190 -34.79 22.34 1.41
N SER A 191 -34.45 21.08 1.67
CA SER A 191 -34.80 20.39 2.92
C SER A 191 -34.04 20.97 4.11
N LEU A 192 -32.74 21.25 3.95
CA LEU A 192 -31.91 21.87 4.98
C LEU A 192 -32.41 23.27 5.36
N ALA A 193 -32.76 24.09 4.36
CA ALA A 193 -33.32 25.42 4.59
C ALA A 193 -34.64 25.35 5.36
N HIS A 194 -35.47 24.35 5.09
CA HIS A 194 -36.70 24.11 5.86
C HIS A 194 -36.38 23.70 7.31
N GLN A 195 -35.43 22.79 7.49
CA GLN A 195 -35.05 22.26 8.81
C GLN A 195 -34.36 23.29 9.70
N ILE A 196 -33.60 24.25 9.15
CA ILE A 196 -33.05 25.38 9.90
C ILE A 196 -34.16 26.38 10.26
N ARG A 197 -35.09 26.62 9.32
CA ARG A 197 -36.18 27.60 9.52
C ARG A 197 -37.10 27.21 10.67
N THR A 198 -37.42 25.93 10.84
CA THR A 198 -38.34 25.47 11.89
C THR A 198 -37.90 25.80 13.32
N PRO A 199 -36.72 25.37 13.82
CA PRO A 199 -36.25 25.72 15.17
C PRO A 199 -35.99 27.22 15.31
N LEU A 200 -35.55 27.89 14.23
CA LEU A 200 -35.38 29.35 14.23
C LEU A 200 -36.71 30.09 14.42
N SER A 201 -37.76 29.72 13.69
CA SER A 201 -39.09 30.31 13.84
C SER A 201 -39.66 30.05 15.24
N ALA A 202 -39.48 28.84 15.79
CA ALA A 202 -39.88 28.54 17.16
C ALA A 202 -39.11 29.38 18.19
N ALA A 203 -37.80 29.56 18.00
CA ALA A 203 -36.97 30.44 18.81
C ALA A 203 -37.46 31.89 18.74
N MET A 204 -37.75 32.41 17.55
CA MET A 204 -38.29 33.76 17.37
C MET A 204 -39.62 33.95 18.13
N ILE A 205 -40.53 32.97 18.11
CA ILE A 205 -41.79 33.04 18.85
C ILE A 205 -41.55 33.14 20.37
N TYR A 206 -40.67 32.28 20.92
CA TYR A 206 -40.35 32.36 22.35
C TYR A 206 -39.67 33.69 22.72
N ALA A 207 -38.81 34.21 21.86
CA ALA A 207 -38.20 35.53 22.05
C ALA A 207 -39.24 36.65 22.02
N SER A 208 -40.18 36.65 21.07
CA SER A 208 -41.28 37.62 21.00
C SER A 208 -42.16 37.59 22.25
N HIS A 209 -42.51 36.40 22.75
CA HIS A 209 -43.28 36.28 23.99
C HIS A 209 -42.55 36.85 25.21
N LEU A 210 -41.21 36.76 25.24
CA LEU A 210 -40.40 37.33 26.31
C LEU A 210 -40.29 38.86 26.23
N THR A 211 -40.47 39.45 25.04
CA THR A 211 -40.40 40.91 24.85
C THR A 211 -41.75 41.62 24.96
N GLU A 212 -42.86 40.95 24.64
CA GLU A 212 -44.18 41.58 24.47
C GLU A 212 -45.09 41.47 25.70
N GLN A 213 -44.78 40.61 26.67
CA GLN A 213 -45.67 40.31 27.81
C GLN A 213 -44.94 40.42 29.15
N GLU A 214 -45.58 41.06 30.13
CA GLU A 214 -45.21 40.89 31.54
C GLU A 214 -45.61 39.48 31.98
N LEU A 215 -44.65 38.56 31.88
CA LEU A 215 -44.83 37.17 32.26
C LEU A 215 -44.43 36.95 33.73
N PRO A 216 -45.13 36.08 34.47
CA PRO A 216 -44.61 35.57 35.74
C PRO A 216 -43.21 34.99 35.55
N VAL A 217 -42.34 35.17 36.54
CA VAL A 217 -40.91 34.78 36.48
C VAL A 217 -40.74 33.31 36.07
N GLU A 218 -41.59 32.40 36.57
CA GLU A 218 -41.54 30.98 36.18
C GLU A 218 -41.81 30.75 34.69
N THR A 219 -42.81 31.44 34.11
CA THR A 219 -43.15 31.33 32.69
C THR A 219 -42.04 31.94 31.83
N GLN A 220 -41.47 33.05 32.28
CA GLN A 220 -40.32 33.68 31.63
C GLN A 220 -39.12 32.73 31.59
N GLN A 221 -38.77 32.11 32.71
CA GLN A 221 -37.69 31.12 32.79
C GLN A 221 -37.96 29.91 31.89
N ARG A 222 -39.21 29.43 31.85
CA ARG A 222 -39.60 28.31 30.98
C ARG A 222 -39.46 28.66 29.50
N PHE A 223 -39.88 29.86 29.08
CA PHE A 223 -39.72 30.30 27.70
C PHE A 223 -38.26 30.56 27.34
N ALA A 224 -37.47 31.14 28.24
CA ALA A 224 -36.03 31.30 28.06
C ALA A 224 -35.30 29.95 27.91
N ALA A 225 -35.68 28.95 28.72
CA ALA A 225 -35.16 27.59 28.59
C ALA A 225 -35.52 26.97 27.23
N ARG A 226 -36.79 27.06 26.81
CA ARG A 226 -37.24 26.56 25.50
C ARG A 226 -36.55 27.25 24.33
N LEU A 227 -36.33 28.56 24.42
CA LEU A 227 -35.56 29.32 23.44
C LEU A 227 -34.13 28.79 23.33
N LYS A 228 -33.46 28.64 24.48
CA LYS A 228 -32.10 28.11 24.56
C LYS A 228 -32.00 26.71 23.96
N ASP A 229 -32.96 25.83 24.26
CA ASP A 229 -33.02 24.48 23.69
C ASP A 229 -33.10 24.52 22.14
N ARG A 230 -33.94 25.40 21.58
CA ARG A 230 -34.07 25.55 20.11
C ARG A 230 -32.82 26.10 19.44
N LEU A 231 -32.11 27.01 20.11
CA LEU A 231 -30.84 27.52 19.61
C LEU A 231 -29.75 26.45 19.64
N HIS A 232 -29.69 25.65 20.71
CA HIS A 232 -28.76 24.51 20.79
C HIS A 232 -29.05 23.44 19.73
N GLU A 233 -30.32 23.13 19.47
CA GLU A 233 -30.72 22.22 18.39
C GLU A 233 -30.24 22.72 17.02
N LEU A 234 -30.40 24.03 16.75
CA LEU A 234 -29.92 24.66 15.52
C LEU A 234 -28.38 24.64 15.41
N GLU A 235 -27.69 24.96 16.51
CA GLU A 235 -26.23 24.91 16.56
C GLU A 235 -25.69 23.50 16.26
N HIS A 236 -26.31 22.48 16.85
CA HIS A 236 -25.95 21.08 16.63
C HIS A 236 -26.17 20.65 15.19
N GLN A 237 -27.31 21.01 14.57
CA GLN A 237 -27.57 20.72 13.15
C GLN A 237 -26.54 21.37 12.23
N VAL A 238 -26.17 22.64 12.47
CA VAL A 238 -25.15 23.33 11.68
C VAL A 238 -23.78 22.67 11.85
N ARG A 239 -23.44 22.26 13.08
CA ARG A 239 -22.20 21.53 13.37
C ARG A 239 -22.12 20.21 12.61
N ASP A 240 -23.19 19.41 12.64
CA ASP A 240 -23.29 18.15 11.91
C ASP A 240 -23.08 18.33 10.39
N MET A 241 -23.67 19.38 9.80
CA MET A 241 -23.45 19.72 8.40
C MET A 241 -21.99 20.07 8.10
N LEU A 242 -21.34 20.85 8.96
CA LEU A 242 -19.95 21.25 8.79
C LEU A 242 -18.98 20.07 8.96
N VAL A 243 -19.22 19.21 9.95
CA VAL A 243 -18.44 17.99 10.16
C VAL A 243 -18.55 17.08 8.94
N PHE A 244 -19.77 16.90 8.42
CA PHE A 244 -19.99 16.12 7.20
C PHE A 244 -19.31 16.74 5.96
N ALA A 245 -19.38 18.07 5.79
CA ALA A 245 -18.79 18.77 4.65
C ALA A 245 -17.25 18.78 4.66
N ARG A 246 -16.62 18.89 5.83
CA ARG A 246 -15.16 18.94 5.97
C ARG A 246 -14.50 17.60 5.67
N GLY A 247 -15.09 16.50 6.14
CA GLY A 247 -14.60 15.14 5.89
C GLY A 247 -13.34 14.77 6.70
N GLU A 248 -12.32 15.62 6.72
CA GLU A 248 -11.12 15.43 7.54
C GLU A 248 -11.26 16.07 8.91
N LEU A 249 -10.84 15.33 9.93
CA LEU A 249 -10.83 15.73 11.33
C LEU A 249 -9.42 15.54 11.88
N PRO A 250 -8.71 16.62 12.25
CA PRO A 250 -7.43 16.48 12.92
C PRO A 250 -7.66 15.81 14.28
N LEU A 251 -7.00 14.66 14.48
CA LEU A 251 -7.03 13.91 15.73
C LEU A 251 -5.92 14.43 16.64
N THR A 252 -6.25 15.42 17.47
CA THR A 252 -5.28 16.15 18.31
C THR A 252 -5.21 15.64 19.73
N ASP A 253 -6.23 14.93 20.18
CA ASP A 253 -6.44 14.59 21.58
C ASP A 253 -6.09 13.13 21.84
N ARG A 254 -5.52 12.87 23.02
CA ARG A 254 -5.34 11.52 23.56
C ARG A 254 -6.29 11.31 24.73
N LEU A 255 -7.17 10.32 24.63
CA LEU A 255 -8.15 10.01 25.67
C LEU A 255 -8.07 8.55 26.09
N THR A 256 -8.16 8.30 27.39
CA THR A 256 -8.43 6.94 27.88
C THR A 256 -9.91 6.58 27.62
N PRO A 257 -10.25 5.30 27.51
CA PRO A 257 -11.65 4.85 27.42
C PRO A 257 -12.53 5.41 28.55
N VAL A 258 -12.00 5.51 29.77
CA VAL A 258 -12.69 6.08 30.93
C VAL A 258 -12.96 7.58 30.75
N ALA A 259 -11.99 8.33 30.25
CA ALA A 259 -12.17 9.76 29.99
C ALA A 259 -13.23 10.01 28.90
N LEU A 260 -13.23 9.21 27.82
CA LEU A 260 -14.27 9.27 26.79
C LEU A 260 -15.65 8.93 27.38
N PHE A 261 -15.74 7.88 28.19
CA PHE A 261 -16.98 7.47 28.84
C PHE A 261 -17.56 8.57 29.75
N GLN A 262 -16.73 9.21 30.58
CA GLN A 262 -17.14 10.32 31.43
C GLN A 262 -17.56 11.54 30.62
N ALA A 263 -16.82 11.88 29.57
CA ALA A 263 -17.16 13.00 28.68
C ALA A 263 -18.52 12.76 28.00
N LEU A 264 -18.77 11.54 27.52
CA LEU A 264 -20.04 11.15 26.92
C LEU A 264 -21.19 11.20 27.94
N GLN A 265 -20.98 10.68 29.15
CA GLN A 265 -21.99 10.70 30.20
C GLN A 265 -22.39 12.13 30.57
N ASN A 266 -21.41 13.03 30.71
CA ASN A 266 -21.65 14.45 31.01
C ASN A 266 -22.41 15.15 29.88
N ALA A 267 -22.02 14.91 28.63
CA ALA A 267 -22.68 15.53 27.48
C ALA A 267 -24.09 14.98 27.23
N ALA A 268 -24.33 13.71 27.58
CA ALA A 268 -25.63 13.07 27.45
C ALA A 268 -26.64 13.51 28.52
N ALA A 269 -26.19 14.08 29.64
CA ALA A 269 -27.02 14.37 30.81
C ALA A 269 -28.29 15.18 30.51
N THR A 270 -28.20 16.16 29.61
CA THR A 270 -29.36 16.97 29.17
C THR A 270 -30.27 16.23 28.20
N HIS A 271 -29.72 15.33 27.38
CA HIS A 271 -30.44 14.60 26.33
C HIS A 271 -31.23 13.40 26.87
N VAL A 272 -30.82 12.85 28.02
CA VAL A 272 -31.43 11.66 28.63
C VAL A 272 -32.23 11.98 29.90
N GLN A 273 -32.61 13.24 30.10
CA GLN A 273 -33.44 13.62 31.25
C GLN A 273 -34.76 12.83 31.24
N GLY A 274 -35.03 12.10 32.32
CA GLY A 274 -36.22 11.26 32.46
C GLY A 274 -36.13 9.89 31.76
N VAL A 275 -34.99 9.54 31.15
CA VAL A 275 -34.74 8.26 30.50
C VAL A 275 -33.80 7.40 31.37
N PRO A 276 -34.19 6.16 31.75
CA PRO A 276 -33.29 5.27 32.46
C PRO A 276 -32.17 4.77 31.53
N VAL A 277 -30.95 5.23 31.75
CA VAL A 277 -29.75 4.81 31.02
C VAL A 277 -28.86 3.95 31.89
N ARG A 278 -28.54 2.73 31.44
CA ARG A 278 -27.54 1.86 32.06
C ARG A 278 -26.17 2.15 31.45
N TRP A 279 -25.31 2.81 32.21
CA TRP A 279 -23.93 3.08 31.84
C TRP A 279 -23.00 1.99 32.38
N GLN A 280 -22.13 1.45 31.52
CA GLN A 280 -21.15 0.43 31.88
C GLN A 280 -19.83 0.67 31.12
N CYS A 281 -18.71 0.64 31.82
CA CYS A 281 -17.37 0.74 31.23
C CYS A 281 -16.48 -0.37 31.79
N ASP A 282 -16.09 -1.30 30.93
CA ASP A 282 -15.22 -2.44 31.26
C ASP A 282 -13.81 -2.27 30.66
N SER A 283 -13.53 -1.14 30.00
CA SER A 283 -12.23 -0.85 29.39
C SER A 283 -11.51 0.24 30.19
N ILE A 284 -10.31 -0.08 30.68
CA ILE A 284 -9.50 0.87 31.48
C ILE A 284 -8.12 1.15 30.86
N GLU A 285 -7.65 0.27 29.97
CA GLU A 285 -6.32 0.37 29.35
C GLU A 285 -6.38 0.91 27.91
N GLY A 286 -5.25 1.44 27.45
CA GLY A 286 -5.07 2.00 26.11
C GLY A 286 -5.44 3.48 26.00
N GLU A 287 -4.98 4.09 24.92
CA GLU A 287 -5.29 5.47 24.55
C GLU A 287 -5.96 5.52 23.17
N LEU A 288 -6.91 6.44 23.02
CA LEU A 288 -7.54 6.80 21.75
C LEU A 288 -6.88 8.08 21.24
N LEU A 289 -6.38 8.07 20.01
CA LEU A 289 -6.09 9.30 19.28
C LEU A 289 -7.38 9.79 18.62
N CYS A 290 -7.89 10.93 19.04
CA CYS A 290 -9.22 11.40 18.63
C CYS A 290 -9.33 12.92 18.57
N ASN A 291 -10.46 13.40 18.03
CA ASN A 291 -10.96 14.74 18.31
C ASN A 291 -12.11 14.60 19.31
N ARG A 292 -11.89 14.99 20.57
CA ARG A 292 -12.81 14.75 21.68
C ARG A 292 -14.22 15.25 21.37
N ASP A 293 -14.35 16.50 20.97
CA ASP A 293 -15.64 17.16 20.81
C ASP A 293 -16.44 16.55 19.65
N THR A 294 -15.76 16.26 18.54
CA THR A 294 -16.42 15.65 17.38
C THR A 294 -16.82 14.20 17.67
N LEU A 295 -15.95 13.44 18.34
CA LEU A 295 -16.27 12.07 18.72
C LEU A 295 -17.45 12.02 19.68
N VAL A 296 -17.42 12.79 20.77
CA VAL A 296 -18.53 12.86 21.73
C VAL A 296 -19.82 13.32 21.05
N GLY A 297 -19.78 14.35 20.20
CA GLY A 297 -20.93 14.81 19.43
C GLY A 297 -21.53 13.72 18.54
N SER A 298 -20.68 12.94 17.86
CA SER A 298 -21.15 11.81 17.04
C SER A 298 -21.80 10.69 17.86
N LEU A 299 -21.27 10.43 19.07
CA LEU A 299 -21.86 9.43 19.97
C LEU A 299 -23.17 9.92 20.58
N LEU A 300 -23.34 11.23 20.81
CA LEU A 300 -24.62 11.81 21.21
C LEU A 300 -25.70 11.59 20.16
N ASN A 301 -25.38 11.66 18.86
CA ASN A 301 -26.33 11.37 17.79
C ASN A 301 -26.92 9.95 17.90
N LEU A 302 -26.18 8.97 18.46
CA LEU A 302 -26.70 7.63 18.71
C LEU A 302 -27.65 7.60 19.91
N ILE A 303 -27.31 8.33 20.98
CA ILE A 303 -28.15 8.45 22.18
C ILE A 303 -29.47 9.14 21.84
N GLU A 304 -29.44 10.27 21.11
CA GLU A 304 -30.64 10.97 20.68
C GLU A 304 -31.52 10.10 19.79
N ASN A 305 -30.91 9.37 18.85
CA ASN A 305 -31.66 8.46 18.00
C ASN A 305 -32.34 7.34 18.78
N ALA A 306 -31.67 6.78 19.79
CA ALA A 306 -32.24 5.77 20.69
C ALA A 306 -33.42 6.33 21.51
N VAL A 307 -33.28 7.54 22.05
CA VAL A 307 -34.35 8.20 22.81
C VAL A 307 -35.57 8.48 21.92
N GLN A 308 -35.35 8.99 20.71
CA GLN A 308 -36.43 9.32 19.77
C GLN A 308 -37.12 8.09 19.15
N ALA A 309 -36.42 6.95 19.04
CA ALA A 309 -36.98 5.72 18.44
C ALA A 309 -37.95 4.98 19.37
N SER A 310 -38.03 5.38 20.64
CA SER A 310 -38.84 4.72 21.65
C SER A 310 -40.24 5.32 21.69
N ALA A 311 -41.27 4.53 21.40
CA ALA A 311 -42.68 4.93 21.47
C ALA A 311 -43.28 4.85 22.89
N GLY A 312 -42.47 4.51 23.90
CA GLY A 312 -42.88 4.25 25.29
C GLY A 312 -41.71 4.42 26.26
N ARG A 313 -41.56 3.51 27.25
CA ARG A 313 -40.42 3.56 28.18
C ARG A 313 -39.12 3.19 27.47
N THR A 314 -38.31 4.19 27.16
CA THR A 314 -36.95 4.03 26.63
C THR A 314 -36.06 3.32 27.64
N LEU A 315 -35.45 2.21 27.24
CA LEU A 315 -34.38 1.53 27.95
C LEU A 315 -33.13 1.63 27.10
N LEU A 316 -32.17 2.46 27.53
CA LEU A 316 -30.91 2.63 26.84
C LEU A 316 -29.78 2.00 27.66
N LYS A 317 -28.96 1.17 27.04
CA LYS A 317 -27.69 0.70 27.60
C LYS A 317 -26.54 1.29 26.78
N VAL A 318 -25.60 1.94 27.46
CA VAL A 318 -24.32 2.36 26.90
C VAL A 318 -23.22 1.51 27.54
N HIS A 319 -22.52 0.73 26.73
CA HIS A 319 -21.51 -0.20 27.18
C HIS A 319 -20.20 0.02 26.43
N VAL A 320 -19.15 0.39 27.16
CA VAL A 320 -17.80 0.57 26.66
C VAL A 320 -16.95 -0.63 27.08
N TYR A 321 -16.34 -1.34 26.13
CA TYR A 321 -15.44 -2.46 26.40
C TYR A 321 -14.38 -2.57 25.31
N SER A 322 -13.22 -3.16 25.63
CA SER A 322 -12.17 -3.42 24.65
C SER A 322 -12.16 -4.88 24.21
N ARG A 323 -11.72 -5.13 22.98
CA ARG A 323 -11.43 -6.48 22.48
C ARG A 323 -10.14 -6.44 21.67
N GLY A 324 -9.03 -6.85 22.30
CA GLY A 324 -7.69 -6.58 21.76
C GLY A 324 -7.43 -5.08 21.70
N ASN A 325 -6.83 -4.59 20.62
CA ASN A 325 -6.53 -3.17 20.41
C ASN A 325 -7.71 -2.39 19.80
N VAL A 326 -8.95 -2.76 20.12
CA VAL A 326 -10.15 -2.09 19.62
C VAL A 326 -11.09 -1.79 20.77
N LEU A 327 -11.38 -0.52 20.99
CA LEU A 327 -12.45 -0.06 21.86
C LEU A 327 -13.79 -0.18 21.14
N ARG A 328 -14.79 -0.72 21.83
CA ARG A 328 -16.17 -0.78 21.36
C ARG A 328 -17.07 0.00 22.28
N VAL A 329 -17.85 0.90 21.69
CA VAL A 329 -18.91 1.65 22.36
C VAL A 329 -20.24 1.18 21.80
N CYS A 330 -21.00 0.46 22.60
CA CYS A 330 -22.30 -0.09 22.23
C CYS A 330 -23.45 0.74 22.81
N PHE A 331 -24.40 1.10 21.96
CA PHE A 331 -25.63 1.78 22.29
C PHE A 331 -26.78 0.86 21.95
N SER A 332 -27.46 0.32 22.96
CA SER A 332 -28.58 -0.61 22.77
C SER A 332 -29.88 0.00 23.30
N ASP A 333 -30.88 0.08 22.44
CA ASP A 333 -32.22 0.58 22.74
C ASP A 333 -33.31 -0.49 22.58
N ASN A 334 -34.49 -0.21 23.09
CA ASN A 334 -35.71 -1.00 22.94
C ASN A 334 -36.76 -0.31 22.05
N GLY A 335 -36.32 0.54 21.12
CA GLY A 335 -37.19 1.32 20.24
C GLY A 335 -37.90 0.49 19.18
N SER A 336 -38.50 1.17 18.20
CA SER A 336 -39.23 0.54 17.09
C SER A 336 -38.37 -0.38 16.21
N GLY A 337 -37.05 -0.22 16.22
CA GLY A 337 -36.13 -0.95 15.35
C GLY A 337 -36.32 -0.61 13.87
N MET A 338 -35.59 -1.32 13.01
CA MET A 338 -35.59 -1.12 11.55
C MET A 338 -35.85 -2.42 10.81
N ASP A 339 -36.48 -2.31 9.64
CA ASP A 339 -36.57 -3.40 8.68
C ASP A 339 -35.27 -3.56 7.89
N LYS A 340 -35.17 -4.61 7.07
CA LYS A 340 -33.94 -4.89 6.31
C LYS A 340 -33.63 -3.80 5.28
N ALA A 341 -34.67 -3.17 4.70
CA ALA A 341 -34.50 -2.14 3.69
C ALA A 341 -33.95 -0.84 4.30
N ALA A 342 -34.49 -0.39 5.43
CA ALA A 342 -33.98 0.78 6.15
C ALA A 342 -32.59 0.51 6.75
N LEU A 343 -32.34 -0.71 7.28
CA LEU A 343 -31.03 -1.07 7.81
C LEU A 343 -29.94 -1.09 6.72
N ALA A 344 -30.25 -1.48 5.49
CA ALA A 344 -29.29 -1.48 4.39
C ALA A 344 -28.87 -0.06 3.96
N ARG A 345 -29.75 0.92 4.18
CA ARG A 345 -29.55 2.32 3.83
C ARG A 345 -29.11 3.18 5.02
N ILE A 346 -28.90 2.56 6.18
CA ILE A 346 -28.55 3.27 7.39
C ILE A 346 -27.18 3.94 7.24
N GLY A 347 -27.11 5.22 7.60
CA GLY A 347 -25.88 6.01 7.43
C GLY A 347 -25.70 6.58 6.01
N GLU A 348 -26.59 6.29 5.06
CA GLU A 348 -26.70 7.11 3.85
C GLU A 348 -27.00 8.57 4.26
N PRO A 349 -26.26 9.56 3.74
CA PRO A 349 -26.54 10.95 4.03
C PRO A 349 -27.98 11.31 3.70
N PHE A 350 -28.65 12.01 4.62
CA PHE A 350 -30.03 12.48 4.52
C PHE A 350 -31.10 11.38 4.45
N PHE A 351 -30.73 10.11 4.59
CA PHE A 351 -31.72 9.06 4.76
C PHE A 351 -32.34 9.15 6.17
N THR A 352 -33.66 9.26 6.22
CA THR A 352 -34.43 9.28 7.46
C THR A 352 -35.79 8.65 7.22
N THR A 353 -36.28 7.90 8.21
CA THR A 353 -37.68 7.43 8.27
C THR A 353 -38.55 8.36 9.13
N LYS A 354 -37.94 9.36 9.77
CA LYS A 354 -38.61 10.34 10.62
C LYS A 354 -39.04 11.55 9.79
N THR A 355 -40.24 12.08 10.08
CA THR A 355 -40.82 13.26 9.42
C THR A 355 -40.04 14.55 9.64
N THR A 356 -39.34 14.69 10.77
CA THR A 356 -38.57 15.90 11.15
C THR A 356 -37.06 15.67 11.23
N GLY A 357 -36.56 14.51 10.82
CA GLY A 357 -35.12 14.17 10.92
C GLY A 357 -34.30 14.76 9.78
N THR A 358 -33.08 15.23 10.06
CA THR A 358 -32.12 15.68 9.04
C THR A 358 -31.55 14.53 8.20
N GLY A 359 -31.58 13.30 8.74
CA GLY A 359 -30.90 12.14 8.17
C GLY A 359 -29.38 12.25 8.14
N LEU A 360 -28.81 13.30 8.76
CA LEU A 360 -27.36 13.52 8.81
C LEU A 360 -26.70 12.86 10.02
N GLY A 361 -27.41 12.71 11.15
CA GLY A 361 -26.79 12.26 12.40
C GLY A 361 -26.01 10.94 12.27
N LEU A 362 -26.62 9.90 11.67
CA LEU A 362 -25.96 8.60 11.46
C LEU A 362 -24.88 8.62 10.36
N ALA A 363 -25.00 9.52 9.38
CA ALA A 363 -23.95 9.76 8.39
C ALA A 363 -22.73 10.43 9.03
N VAL A 364 -22.96 11.36 9.98
CA VAL A 364 -21.91 11.96 10.81
C VAL A 364 -21.25 10.90 11.68
N VAL A 365 -22.00 10.00 12.33
CA VAL A 365 -21.40 8.89 13.11
C VAL A 365 -20.48 8.05 12.24
N THR A 366 -20.92 7.68 11.04
CA THR A 366 -20.11 6.90 10.09
C THR A 366 -18.85 7.67 9.67
N ALA A 367 -19.00 8.94 9.30
CA ALA A 367 -17.89 9.79 8.87
C ALA A 367 -16.86 10.00 9.99
N VAL A 368 -17.31 10.31 11.20
CA VAL A 368 -16.46 10.52 12.37
C VAL A 368 -15.78 9.23 12.77
N SER A 369 -16.50 8.10 12.84
CA SER A 369 -15.88 6.80 13.15
C SER A 369 -14.79 6.46 12.15
N ARG A 370 -15.02 6.68 10.84
CA ARG A 370 -14.03 6.42 9.79
C ARG A 370 -12.84 7.36 9.87
N ALA A 371 -13.06 8.65 10.18
CA ALA A 371 -11.98 9.62 10.40
C ALA A 371 -11.10 9.26 11.62
N HIS A 372 -11.63 8.49 12.56
CA HIS A 372 -10.90 7.92 13.70
C HIS A 372 -10.36 6.50 13.42
N GLN A 373 -10.23 6.11 12.15
CA GLN A 373 -9.75 4.77 11.72
C GLN A 373 -10.60 3.61 12.28
N GLY A 374 -11.84 3.92 12.61
CA GLY A 374 -12.81 3.02 13.17
C GLY A 374 -13.94 2.67 12.21
N GLY A 375 -14.98 2.08 12.75
CA GLY A 375 -16.18 1.72 12.01
C GLY A 375 -17.41 1.68 12.89
N VAL A 376 -18.59 1.73 12.27
CA VAL A 376 -19.86 1.58 12.96
C VAL A 376 -20.62 0.40 12.37
N HIS A 377 -21.22 -0.42 13.23
CA HIS A 377 -22.05 -1.54 12.85
C HIS A 377 -23.41 -1.45 13.56
N TYR A 378 -24.48 -1.81 12.85
CA TYR A 378 -25.85 -1.71 13.36
C TYR A 378 -26.51 -3.08 13.33
N LEU A 379 -27.08 -3.48 14.46
CA LEU A 379 -27.93 -4.65 14.60
C LEU A 379 -29.32 -4.18 14.98
N SER A 380 -30.31 -4.39 14.12
CA SER A 380 -31.68 -3.94 14.38
C SER A 380 -32.71 -4.96 13.91
N ARG A 381 -33.83 -5.02 14.62
CA ARG A 381 -35.02 -5.78 14.21
C ARG A 381 -36.27 -4.98 14.59
N VAL A 382 -37.24 -4.92 13.67
CA VAL A 382 -38.54 -4.30 13.92
C VAL A 382 -39.16 -4.85 15.22
N GLY A 383 -39.56 -3.93 16.10
CA GLY A 383 -40.18 -4.20 17.40
C GLY A 383 -39.21 -4.68 18.50
N ARG A 384 -37.91 -4.79 18.25
CA ARG A 384 -36.90 -5.20 19.25
C ARG A 384 -35.87 -4.12 19.59
N GLY A 385 -35.88 -3.00 18.90
CA GLY A 385 -34.90 -1.92 19.04
C GLY A 385 -33.65 -2.12 18.18
N THR A 386 -32.65 -1.28 18.46
CA THR A 386 -31.40 -1.21 17.71
C THR A 386 -30.19 -1.27 18.65
N CYS A 387 -29.12 -1.90 18.17
CA CYS A 387 -27.80 -1.84 18.78
C CYS A 387 -26.80 -1.26 17.79
N ALA A 388 -26.29 -0.06 18.08
CA ALA A 388 -25.20 0.55 17.35
C ALA A 388 -23.87 0.26 18.05
N ILE A 389 -22.87 -0.18 17.30
CA ILE A 389 -21.56 -0.58 17.80
C ILE A 389 -20.52 0.26 17.07
N VAL A 390 -19.94 1.25 17.77
CA VAL A 390 -18.82 2.04 17.28
C VAL A 390 -17.53 1.36 17.72
N SER A 391 -16.63 1.07 16.77
CA SER A 391 -15.34 0.44 17.00
C SER A 391 -14.23 1.42 16.68
N LEU A 392 -13.30 1.65 17.61
CA LEU A 392 -12.19 2.59 17.49
C LEU A 392 -10.87 1.88 17.86
N PRO A 393 -9.76 2.12 17.13
CA PRO A 393 -8.47 1.53 17.48
C PRO A 393 -7.95 2.11 18.81
N LEU A 394 -7.39 1.24 19.65
CA LEU A 394 -6.67 1.61 20.86
C LEU A 394 -5.17 1.51 20.61
N ILE A 395 -4.46 2.57 20.96
CA ILE A 395 -3.01 2.56 21.08
C ILE A 395 -2.73 1.88 22.43
N PRO A 396 -2.00 0.74 22.45
CA PRO A 396 -1.61 0.13 23.71
C PRO A 396 -0.80 1.16 24.51
N ALA A 397 -1.16 1.35 25.78
CA ALA A 397 -0.30 2.07 26.69
C ALA A 397 1.01 1.28 26.76
N PHE A 398 2.13 1.86 26.34
CA PHE A 398 3.44 1.22 26.50
C PHE A 398 3.61 0.93 28.00
N SER A 399 3.38 -0.32 28.40
CA SER A 399 3.95 -0.84 29.62
C SER A 399 5.46 -0.79 29.38
N SER A 400 6.15 0.05 30.14
CA SER A 400 7.59 -0.07 30.32
C SER A 400 7.84 -1.51 30.76
N MET A 401 8.21 -2.37 29.82
CA MET A 401 8.74 -3.68 30.14
C MET A 401 9.91 -3.43 31.08
N GLY A 402 9.77 -3.93 32.30
CA GLY A 402 10.82 -3.91 33.30
C GLY A 402 12.08 -4.47 32.66
N ASN A 403 13.10 -3.63 32.62
CA ASN A 403 14.48 -4.06 32.54
C ASN A 403 14.69 -4.99 33.74
N ASN A 404 14.80 -6.28 33.50
CA ASN A 404 15.40 -7.23 34.43
C ASN A 404 16.16 -8.30 33.66
#